data_AF-A0A1Q6QU75-F1
#
_entry.id   AF-A0A1Q6QU75-F1
#
_cell.length_a   1.000
_cell.length_b   1.000
_cell.length_c   1.000
_cell.angle_alpha   90.00
_cell.angle_beta   90.00
_cell.angle_gamma   90.00
#
_symmetry.space_group_name_H-M   'P 1'
#
loop_
_entity.id
_entity.type
_entity.pdbx_description
1 polymer ?
#
loop_
_entity_poly.entity_id
_entity_poly.type
_entity_poly.pdbx_seq_one_letter_code
_entity_poly.pdbx_strand_id
1 'polypeptide(L)'
;MDNVIEKTKNLIEVFEESDLIKNLDHYKKIVLDNQELLELINKYNTSNDDYEKVSLKVKINSYEEYKEYMKYYNELFYYVMDINKRFKKYTDVRGCHK
;
A
#
# COMPACT_ATOMS: atom_id res chain seq x y z
N MET A 1 -18.02 -19.75 -12.98
CA MET A 1 -17.07 -19.52 -11.87
C MET A 1 -15.65 -19.45 -12.40
N ASP A 2 -15.28 -20.37 -13.29
CA ASP A 2 -13.95 -20.45 -13.90
C ASP A 2 -13.50 -19.17 -14.63
N ASN A 3 -14.34 -18.55 -15.44
CA ASN A 3 -14.02 -17.27 -16.12
C ASN A 3 -13.73 -16.13 -15.10
N VAL A 4 -14.45 -16.07 -13.99
CA VAL A 4 -14.20 -15.05 -12.95
C VAL A 4 -12.84 -15.28 -12.31
N ILE A 5 -12.52 -16.54 -11.97
CA ILE A 5 -11.23 -16.92 -11.40
C ILE A 5 -10.09 -16.60 -12.37
N GLU A 6 -10.25 -16.93 -13.65
CA GLU A 6 -9.26 -16.65 -14.70
C GLU A 6 -9.01 -15.14 -14.83
N LYS A 7 -10.07 -14.33 -14.91
CA LYS A 7 -9.93 -12.86 -14.98
C LYS A 7 -9.29 -12.27 -13.72
N THR A 8 -9.55 -12.84 -12.55
CA THR A 8 -8.88 -12.43 -11.30
C THR A 8 -7.39 -12.77 -11.33
N LYS A 9 -7.00 -13.95 -11.82
CA LYS A 9 -5.58 -14.31 -11.98
C LYS A 9 -4.86 -13.37 -12.93
N ASN A 10 -5.44 -13.10 -14.10
CA ASN A 10 -4.86 -12.16 -15.07
C ASN A 10 -4.72 -10.75 -14.49
N LEU A 11 -5.67 -10.30 -13.66
CA LEU A 11 -5.56 -9.02 -12.98
C LEU A 11 -4.37 -8.99 -12.02
N ILE A 12 -4.18 -10.06 -11.23
CA ILE A 12 -3.06 -10.19 -10.29
C ILE A 12 -1.73 -10.19 -11.05
N GLU A 13 -1.61 -10.99 -12.12
CA GLU A 13 -0.40 -11.06 -12.94
C GLU A 13 -0.05 -9.68 -13.52
N VAL A 14 -1.03 -8.94 -14.06
CA VAL A 14 -0.82 -7.57 -14.57
C VAL A 14 -0.32 -6.63 -13.48
N PHE A 15 -0.82 -6.75 -12.24
CA PHE A 15 -0.31 -5.96 -11.12
C PHE A 15 1.13 -6.37 -10.78
N GLU A 16 1.43 -7.66 -10.65
CA GLU A 16 2.77 -8.17 -10.32
C GLU A 16 3.83 -7.76 -11.35
N GLU A 17 3.47 -7.75 -12.63
CA GLU A 17 4.36 -7.32 -13.72
C GLU A 17 4.46 -5.80 -13.88
N SER A 18 3.59 -5.03 -13.22
CA SER A 18 3.56 -3.57 -13.35
C SER A 18 4.79 -2.91 -12.74
N ASP A 19 5.18 -1.78 -13.34
CA ASP A 19 6.24 -0.94 -12.80
C ASP A 19 5.89 -0.42 -11.39
N LEU A 20 4.61 -0.29 -11.06
CA LEU A 20 4.14 0.07 -9.73
C LEU A 20 4.63 -0.92 -8.67
N ILE A 21 4.37 -2.22 -8.86
CA ILE A 21 4.80 -3.25 -7.89
C ILE A 21 6.32 -3.41 -7.89
N LYS A 22 6.95 -3.37 -9.07
CA LYS A 22 8.43 -3.43 -9.18
C LYS A 22 9.11 -2.29 -8.42
N ASN A 23 8.62 -1.05 -8.58
CA ASN A 23 9.16 0.11 -7.89
C ASN A 23 8.85 0.06 -6.39
N LEU A 24 7.64 -0.37 -6.00
CA LEU A 24 7.28 -0.56 -4.60
C LEU A 24 8.24 -1.54 -3.91
N ASP A 25 8.51 -2.68 -4.52
CA ASP A 25 9.45 -3.68 -4.00
C ASP A 25 10.89 -3.18 -3.99
N HIS A 26 11.30 -2.40 -5.00
CA HIS A 26 12.63 -1.79 -5.06
C HIS A 26 12.85 -0.84 -3.88
N TYR A 27 11.97 0.15 -3.68
CA TYR A 27 12.12 1.12 -2.58
C TYR A 27 11.89 0.49 -1.21
N LYS A 28 11.02 -0.52 -1.11
CA LYS A 28 10.87 -1.30 0.13
C LYS A 28 12.20 -1.93 0.56
N LYS A 29 12.97 -2.51 -0.37
CA LYS A 29 14.29 -3.08 -0.05
C LYS A 29 15.24 -2.00 0.46
N ILE A 30 15.30 -0.85 -0.22
CA ILE A 30 16.16 0.27 0.21
C ILE A 30 15.78 0.75 1.62
N VAL A 31 14.49 0.87 1.93
CA VAL A 31 14.02 1.23 3.28
C VAL A 31 14.43 0.17 4.31
N LEU A 32 14.31 -1.12 3.97
CA LEU A 32 14.70 -2.22 4.87
C LEU A 32 16.21 -2.30 5.10
N ASP A 33 17.02 -1.89 4.11
CA ASP A 33 18.47 -1.85 4.22
C ASP A 33 18.97 -0.61 5.01
N ASN A 34 18.11 0.40 5.21
CA ASN A 34 18.42 1.58 6.02
C ASN A 34 18.07 1.38 7.50
N GLN A 35 19.07 0.97 8.29
CA GLN A 35 18.91 0.70 9.72
C GLN A 35 18.46 1.93 10.53
N GLU A 36 18.98 3.14 10.26
CA GLU A 36 18.59 4.35 10.99
C GLU A 36 17.10 4.66 10.75
N LEU A 37 16.65 4.56 9.50
CA LEU A 37 15.26 4.78 9.15
C LEU A 37 14.34 3.75 9.83
N LEU A 38 14.74 2.47 9.87
CA LEU A 38 13.99 1.44 10.57
C LEU A 38 13.86 1.71 12.08
N GLU A 39 14.94 2.17 12.72
CA GLU A 39 14.91 2.56 14.14
C GLU A 39 13.94 3.73 14.38
N LEU A 40 13.93 4.74 13.49
CA LEU A 40 12.98 5.85 13.57
C LEU A 40 11.52 5.41 13.39
N ILE A 41 11.25 4.53 12.42
CA ILE A 41 9.91 3.97 12.18
C ILE A 41 9.44 3.15 13.37
N ASN A 42 10.31 2.30 13.93
CA ASN A 42 9.99 1.51 15.12
C ASN A 42 9.67 2.43 16.30
N LYS A 43 10.50 3.44 16.53
CA LYS A 43 10.27 4.43 17.58
C LYS A 43 8.94 5.17 17.41
N TYR A 44 8.60 5.55 16.18
CA TYR A 44 7.31 6.18 15.86
C TYR A 44 6.12 5.27 16.21
N ASN A 45 6.23 3.98 15.87
CA ASN A 45 5.17 2.99 16.11
C ASN A 45 4.98 2.66 17.60
N THR A 46 6.05 2.72 18.41
CA THR A 46 6.00 2.43 19.85
C THR A 46 5.77 3.64 20.73
N SER A 47 5.94 4.86 20.20
CA SER A 47 5.72 6.08 20.97
C SER A 47 4.25 6.26 21.33
N ASN A 48 3.99 6.77 22.54
CA ASN A 48 2.66 7.19 23.00
C ASN A 48 2.55 8.73 23.10
N ASP A 49 3.61 9.45 22.76
CA ASP A 49 3.66 10.92 22.79
C ASP A 49 3.34 11.47 21.39
N ASP A 50 2.25 12.24 21.29
CA ASP A 50 1.80 12.84 20.03
C ASP A 50 2.79 13.87 19.48
N TYR A 51 3.46 14.64 20.35
CA TYR A 51 4.47 15.61 19.94
C TYR A 51 5.70 14.90 19.36
N GLU A 52 6.15 13.85 20.04
CA GLU A 52 7.25 13.01 19.55
C GLU A 52 6.89 12.38 18.19
N LYS A 53 5.67 11.85 18.04
CA LYS A 53 5.19 11.29 16.77
C LYS A 53 5.23 12.29 15.63
N VAL A 54 4.84 13.54 15.86
CA VAL A 54 4.92 14.59 14.82
C VAL A 54 6.37 14.81 14.40
N SER A 55 7.30 14.94 15.36
CA SER A 55 8.72 15.14 15.06
C SER A 55 9.34 13.95 14.30
N LEU A 56 9.02 12.73 14.72
CA LEU A 56 9.49 11.50 14.08
C LEU A 56 8.93 11.37 12.66
N LYS A 57 7.66 11.70 12.45
CA LYS A 57 7.05 11.69 11.12
C LYS A 57 7.72 12.68 10.16
N VAL A 58 8.09 13.86 10.63
CA VAL A 58 8.86 14.83 9.82
C VAL A 58 10.24 14.27 9.46
N LYS A 59 10.96 13.68 10.43
CA LYS A 59 12.28 13.08 10.19
C LYS A 59 12.20 11.88 9.24
N ILE A 60 11.25 10.98 9.42
CA ILE A 60 11.04 9.82 8.54
C ILE A 60 10.75 10.29 7.10
N ASN A 61 9.89 11.29 6.94
CA ASN A 61 9.56 11.84 5.61
C ASN A 61 10.68 12.64 4.96
N SER A 62 11.80 12.93 5.65
CA SER A 62 12.95 13.54 4.99
C SER A 62 13.79 12.54 4.18
N TYR A 63 13.66 11.24 4.44
CA TYR A 63 14.35 10.19 3.68
C TYR A 63 13.71 10.00 2.31
N GLU A 64 14.53 10.00 1.25
CA GLU A 64 14.05 9.95 -0.13
C GLU A 64 13.42 8.60 -0.45
N GLU A 65 14.09 7.52 -0.02
CA GLU A 65 13.64 6.14 -0.16
C GLU A 65 12.29 5.90 0.50
N TYR A 66 12.02 6.56 1.63
CA TYR A 66 10.74 6.46 2.32
C TYR A 66 9.64 7.22 1.56
N LYS A 67 9.95 8.42 1.04
CA LYS A 67 9.00 9.20 0.24
C LYS A 67 8.60 8.45 -1.03
N GLU A 68 9.57 7.92 -1.76
CA GLU A 68 9.30 7.15 -2.97
C GLU A 68 8.54 5.85 -2.65
N TYR A 69 8.92 5.12 -1.59
CA TYR A 69 8.13 3.98 -1.12
C TYR A 69 6.67 4.36 -0.84
N MET A 70 6.44 5.45 -0.10
CA MET A 70 5.10 5.90 0.25
C MET A 70 4.28 6.36 -0.96
N LYS A 71 4.93 6.95 -1.97
CA LYS A 71 4.28 7.33 -3.23
C LYS A 71 3.69 6.11 -3.95
N TYR A 72 4.49 5.07 -4.20
CA TYR A 72 4.01 3.86 -4.85
C TYR A 72 3.02 3.08 -3.97
N TYR A 73 3.23 3.05 -2.65
CA TYR A 73 2.30 2.43 -1.72
C TYR A 73 0.92 3.10 -1.77
N ASN A 74 0.88 4.44 -1.75
CA ASN A 74 -0.36 5.21 -1.81
C ASN A 74 -1.08 5.00 -3.14
N GLU A 75 -0.35 4.96 -4.25
CA GLU A 75 -0.91 4.68 -5.57
C GLU A 75 -1.58 3.30 -5.62
N LEU A 76 -0.90 2.25 -5.14
CA LEU A 76 -1.47 0.91 -5.02
C LEU A 76 -2.72 0.90 -4.11
N PHE A 77 -2.64 1.59 -2.97
CA PHE A 77 -3.76 1.71 -2.05
C PHE A 77 -5.00 2.32 -2.71
N TYR A 78 -4.82 3.38 -3.52
CA TYR A 78 -5.92 4.00 -4.24
C TYR A 78 -6.54 3.06 -5.29
N TYR A 79 -5.72 2.30 -6.02
CA TYR A 79 -6.22 1.29 -6.96
C TYR A 79 -7.04 0.20 -6.26
N VAL A 80 -6.51 -0.38 -5.18
CA VAL A 80 -7.22 -1.40 -4.40
C VAL A 80 -8.52 -0.84 -3.84
N MET A 81 -8.52 0.41 -3.36
CA MET A 81 -9.72 1.07 -2.85
C MET A 81 -10.77 1.27 -3.96
N ASP A 82 -10.39 1.69 -5.18
CA ASP A 82 -11.35 1.84 -6.29
C ASP A 82 -11.93 0.49 -6.74
N ILE A 83 -11.07 -0.53 -6.85
CA ILE A 83 -11.49 -1.90 -7.15
C ILE A 83 -12.50 -2.40 -6.12
N ASN A 84 -12.20 -2.25 -4.82
CA ASN A 84 -13.10 -2.65 -3.74
C ASN A 84 -14.42 -1.87 -3.76
N LYS A 85 -14.39 -0.56 -4.06
CA LYS A 85 -15.62 0.25 -4.24
C LYS A 85 -16.48 -0.28 -5.39
N ARG A 86 -15.87 -0.70 -6.50
CA ARG A 86 -16.60 -1.29 -7.63
C ARG A 86 -17.21 -2.64 -7.26
N PHE A 87 -16.44 -3.54 -6.63
CA PHE A 87 -16.96 -4.81 -6.14
C PHE A 87 -18.14 -4.62 -5.19
N LYS A 88 -18.03 -3.67 -4.26
CA LYS A 88 -19.13 -3.34 -3.35
C LYS A 88 -20.40 -2.96 -4.10
N LYS A 89 -20.34 -2.19 -5.20
CA LYS A 89 -21.53 -1.86 -6.00
C LYS A 89 -22.24 -3.09 -6.59
N TYR A 90 -21.48 -4.14 -6.94
CA TYR A 90 -22.04 -5.38 -7.49
C TYR A 90 -22.57 -6.31 -6.39
N THR A 91 -22.02 -6.26 -5.18
CA THR A 91 -22.41 -7.13 -4.07
C THR A 91 -23.44 -6.50 -3.14
N ASP A 92 -23.56 -5.17 -3.10
CA ASP A 92 -24.48 -4.40 -2.24
C ASP A 92 -25.88 -4.23 -2.89
N VAL A 93 -26.32 -5.26 -3.62
CA VAL A 93 -27.70 -5.35 -4.10
C VAL A 93 -28.56 -5.93 -2.97
N ARG A 94 -29.22 -5.05 -2.22
CA ARG A 94 -30.26 -5.46 -1.24
C ARG A 94 -31.50 -5.92 -2.01
N GLY A 95 -31.57 -7.20 -2.31
CA GLY A 95 -32.75 -7.84 -2.84
C GLY A 95 -32.45 -9.24 -3.36
N CYS A 96 -32.92 -10.26 -2.65
CA CYS A 96 -33.18 -11.55 -3.29
C CYS A 96 -34.20 -11.26 -4.40
N HIS A 97 -33.76 -11.30 -5.66
CA HIS A 97 -34.71 -11.38 -6.77
C HIS A 97 -35.44 -12.71 -6.63
N LYS A 98 -36.74 -12.64 -6.28
CA LYS A 98 -37.68 -13.76 -6.31
C LYS A 98 -38.04 -14.11 -7.75
#